data_AF-A0A6U3ATS6-F1
#
_entry.id   AF-A0A6U3ATS6-F1
#
_cell.length_a   1.000
_cell.length_b   1.000
_cell.length_c   1.000
_cell.angle_alpha   90.00
_cell.angle_beta   90.00
_cell.angle_gamma   90.00
#
_symmetry.space_group_name_H-M   'P 1'
#
loop_
_entity.id
_entity.type
_entity.pdbx_description
1 polymer ?
#
loop_
_entity_poly.entity_id
_entity_poly.type
_entity_poly.pdbx_seq_one_letter_code
_entity_poly.pdbx_strand_id
1 'polypeptide(L)'
;AMCGTFMGRKLLPTALGTCARCQDDDKDEPVLLCDGAGCAREYHLSCAGLDEIPSGDWFCIDCHKTGTGHDKLVEYLELMDETRNDLGSSTGFCRALLQGDLEAP
;
A
#
# COMPACT_ATOMS: atom_id res chain seq x y z
N ALA A 1 22.92 -25.30 -26.35
CA ALA A 1 21.65 -24.96 -27.02
C ALA A 1 21.23 -23.58 -26.53
N MET A 2 20.80 -22.73 -27.46
CA MET A 2 20.60 -21.29 -27.31
C MET A 2 19.20 -20.92 -26.80
N CYS A 3 19.13 -19.96 -25.88
CA CYS A 3 18.09 -18.93 -25.76
C CYS A 3 18.67 -17.93 -24.75
N GLY A 4 19.08 -16.70 -25.08
CA GLY A 4 18.48 -15.72 -25.96
C GLY A 4 18.57 -14.42 -25.18
N THR A 5 19.69 -13.70 -25.34
CA THR A 5 19.92 -12.38 -24.72
C THR A 5 18.85 -11.40 -25.19
N PHE A 6 18.11 -10.77 -24.28
CA PHE A 6 17.42 -9.52 -24.56
C PHE A 6 17.89 -8.40 -23.62
N MET A 7 18.17 -7.27 -24.24
CA MET A 7 18.88 -6.13 -23.68
C MET A 7 17.99 -5.24 -22.82
N GLY A 8 18.59 -4.67 -21.79
CA GLY A 8 18.52 -3.22 -21.57
C GLY A 8 17.32 -2.70 -20.80
N ARG A 9 17.40 -2.75 -19.47
CA ARG A 9 17.20 -1.59 -18.58
C ARG A 9 17.97 -1.85 -17.28
N LYS A 10 18.77 -0.87 -16.86
CA LYS A 10 19.52 -0.91 -15.60
C LYS A 10 18.51 -0.80 -14.46
N LEU A 11 18.11 -1.92 -13.87
CA LEU A 11 17.29 -1.94 -12.65
C LEU A 11 18.21 -2.18 -11.46
N LEU A 12 18.07 -1.31 -10.44
CA LEU A 12 18.92 -1.18 -9.27
C LEU A 12 18.96 -2.46 -8.39
N PRO A 13 19.94 -2.57 -7.46
CA PRO A 13 20.24 -3.79 -6.71
C PRO A 13 19.26 -4.01 -5.55
N THR A 14 18.03 -4.39 -5.87
CA THR A 14 17.10 -4.96 -4.89
C THR A 14 16.35 -6.06 -5.59
N ALA A 15 16.43 -7.29 -5.07
CA ALA A 15 15.92 -8.51 -5.69
C ALA A 15 14.42 -8.39 -6.04
N LEU A 16 14.15 -7.98 -7.26
CA LEU A 16 12.82 -7.83 -7.85
C LEU A 16 12.82 -8.67 -9.12
N GLY A 17 11.88 -9.60 -9.20
CA GLY A 17 11.82 -10.61 -10.25
C GLY A 17 11.63 -12.02 -9.74
N THR A 18 11.36 -12.24 -8.44
CA THR A 18 10.81 -13.51 -7.97
C THR A 18 9.57 -13.30 -7.11
N CYS A 19 8.63 -14.25 -7.16
CA CYS A 19 7.41 -14.18 -6.37
C CYS A 19 7.72 -14.16 -4.87
N ALA A 20 7.22 -13.17 -4.14
CA ALA A 20 7.48 -13.00 -2.70
C ALA A 20 6.89 -14.10 -1.80
N ARG A 21 6.11 -15.05 -2.35
CA ARG A 21 5.53 -16.19 -1.63
C ARG A 21 6.25 -17.51 -1.89
N CYS A 22 6.57 -17.83 -3.14
CA CYS A 22 7.26 -19.08 -3.50
C CYS A 22 8.75 -18.91 -3.82
N GLN A 23 9.21 -17.67 -4.01
CA GLN A 23 10.61 -17.30 -4.32
C GLN A 23 11.12 -17.80 -5.68
N ASP A 24 10.19 -18.17 -6.57
CA ASP A 24 10.47 -18.60 -7.95
C ASP A 24 9.90 -17.60 -8.97
N ASP A 25 10.48 -17.60 -10.17
CA ASP A 25 10.01 -16.87 -11.37
C ASP A 25 9.61 -17.79 -12.53
N ASP A 26 9.82 -19.10 -12.41
CA ASP A 26 9.66 -20.11 -13.47
C ASP A 26 8.21 -20.52 -13.77
N LYS A 27 7.19 -19.76 -13.32
CA LYS A 27 5.79 -20.07 -13.65
C LYS A 27 5.30 -19.24 -14.82
N ASP A 28 4.79 -19.91 -15.86
CA ASP A 28 3.98 -19.32 -16.93
C ASP A 28 2.57 -18.89 -16.43
N GLU A 29 2.52 -18.15 -15.33
CA GLU A 29 1.30 -17.56 -14.76
C GLU A 29 1.43 -16.04 -14.72
N PRO A 30 0.31 -15.29 -14.83
CA PRO A 30 0.35 -13.85 -14.64
C PRO A 30 0.81 -13.51 -13.22
N VAL A 31 1.68 -12.52 -13.15
CA VAL A 31 2.22 -11.99 -11.90
C VAL A 31 1.51 -10.68 -11.56
N LEU A 32 1.04 -10.58 -10.32
CA LEU A 32 0.46 -9.39 -9.74
C LEU A 32 1.52 -8.57 -9.03
N LEU A 33 1.49 -7.26 -9.24
CA LEU A 33 2.28 -6.29 -8.50
C LEU A 33 1.41 -5.67 -7.41
N CYS A 34 2.00 -5.43 -6.25
CA CYS A 34 1.30 -4.73 -5.18
C CYS A 34 1.27 -3.23 -5.44
N ASP A 35 0.09 -2.61 -5.35
CA ASP A 35 -0.11 -1.15 -5.55
C ASP A 35 0.19 -0.31 -4.28
N GLY A 36 0.60 -0.96 -3.20
CA GLY A 36 1.00 -0.28 -1.96
C GLY A 36 2.18 0.68 -2.16
N ALA A 37 2.09 1.89 -1.61
CA ALA A 37 3.16 2.89 -1.72
C ALA A 37 4.50 2.36 -1.20
N GLY A 38 5.53 2.36 -2.05
CA GLY A 38 6.86 1.82 -1.72
C GLY A 38 6.93 0.28 -1.67
N CYS A 39 5.87 -0.42 -2.10
CA CYS A 39 5.87 -1.87 -2.19
C CYS A 39 6.22 -2.33 -3.60
N ALA A 40 7.36 -2.99 -3.72
CA ALA A 40 7.86 -3.51 -4.99
C ALA A 40 7.79 -5.05 -5.00
N ARG A 41 6.76 -5.63 -4.38
CA ARG A 41 6.59 -7.09 -4.29
C ARG A 41 5.64 -7.60 -5.36
N GLU A 42 5.95 -8.79 -5.82
CA GLU A 42 5.25 -9.46 -6.89
C GLU A 42 4.80 -10.87 -6.48
N TYR A 43 3.66 -11.30 -6.99
CA TYR A 43 3.03 -12.57 -6.63
C TYR A 43 2.42 -13.23 -7.86
N HIS A 44 2.66 -14.52 -8.08
CA HIS A 44 1.82 -15.26 -9.03
C HIS A 44 0.36 -15.16 -8.61
N LEU A 45 -0.55 -15.17 -9.57
CA LEU A 45 -2.00 -15.15 -9.33
C LEU A 45 -2.43 -16.24 -8.34
N SER A 46 -1.94 -17.47 -8.57
CA SER A 46 -2.16 -18.61 -7.68
C SER A 46 -1.52 -18.42 -6.30
N CYS A 47 -0.31 -17.84 -6.25
CA CYS A 47 0.35 -17.52 -5.00
C CYS A 47 -0.38 -16.41 -4.24
N ALA A 48 -1.04 -15.46 -4.90
CA ALA A 48 -1.89 -14.47 -4.25
C ALA A 48 -3.20 -15.08 -3.71
N GLY A 49 -3.55 -16.30 -4.12
CA GLY A 49 -4.80 -16.97 -3.76
C GLY A 49 -5.99 -16.48 -4.59
N LEU A 50 -5.73 -16.06 -5.83
CA LEU A 50 -6.73 -15.55 -6.76
C LEU A 50 -6.82 -16.50 -7.97
N ASP A 51 -8.03 -16.68 -8.47
CA ASP A 51 -8.29 -17.47 -9.68
C ASP A 51 -8.32 -16.60 -10.94
N GLU A 52 -8.58 -15.30 -10.78
CA GLU A 52 -8.69 -14.31 -11.86
C GLU A 52 -7.98 -13.00 -11.49
N ILE A 53 -7.53 -12.25 -12.50
CA ILE A 53 -6.91 -10.93 -12.29
C ILE A 53 -7.97 -9.98 -11.73
N PRO A 54 -7.74 -9.37 -10.54
CA PRO A 54 -8.72 -8.49 -9.93
C PRO A 54 -8.90 -7.22 -10.76
N SER A 55 -10.14 -6.73 -10.80
CA SER A 55 -10.44 -5.42 -11.39
C SER A 55 -10.15 -4.32 -10.37
N GLY A 56 -9.10 -3.53 -10.61
CA GLY A 56 -8.68 -2.43 -9.73
C GLY A 56 -7.42 -2.75 -8.94
N ASP A 57 -7.17 -1.96 -7.90
CA ASP A 57 -5.93 -2.03 -7.13
C ASP A 57 -5.87 -3.30 -6.27
N TRP A 58 -4.70 -3.92 -6.22
CA TRP A 58 -4.43 -5.09 -5.41
C TRP A 58 -3.27 -4.86 -4.45
N PHE A 59 -3.48 -5.27 -3.21
CA PHE A 59 -2.49 -5.12 -2.15
C PHE A 59 -2.07 -6.50 -1.64
N CYS A 60 -0.75 -6.72 -1.55
CA CYS A 60 -0.21 -7.93 -0.96
C CYS A 60 -0.56 -8.05 0.53
N ILE A 61 -0.35 -9.22 1.13
CA ILE A 61 -0.72 -9.50 2.52
C ILE A 61 -0.16 -8.51 3.55
N ASP A 62 1.00 -7.90 3.31
CA ASP A 62 1.56 -6.92 4.25
C ASP A 62 1.07 -5.49 3.98
N CYS A 63 0.68 -5.16 2.75
CA CYS A 63 0.03 -3.88 2.45
C CYS A 63 -1.48 -3.92 2.76
N HIS A 64 -2.10 -5.09 2.70
CA HIS A 64 -3.51 -5.33 3.01
C HIS A 64 -3.79 -5.53 4.51
N LYS A 65 -2.74 -5.65 5.34
CA LYS A 65 -2.84 -6.03 6.77
C LYS A 65 -3.59 -5.04 7.66
N THR A 66 -3.90 -3.86 7.14
CA THR A 66 -4.79 -2.90 7.79
C THR A 66 -5.78 -2.50 6.73
N GLY A 67 -7.06 -2.75 7.02
CA GLY A 67 -8.14 -2.73 6.05
C GLY A 67 -8.27 -1.42 5.28
N THR A 68 -9.32 -1.38 4.50
CA THR A 68 -9.87 -0.26 3.71
C THR A 68 -10.08 1.08 4.46
N GLY A 69 -9.46 1.26 5.63
CA GLY A 69 -9.38 2.46 6.42
C GLY A 69 -7.99 3.08 6.58
N HIS A 70 -6.89 2.59 5.97
CA HIS A 70 -5.63 3.37 6.04
C HIS A 70 -5.82 4.76 5.41
N ASP A 71 -6.39 4.82 4.21
CA ASP A 71 -6.64 6.11 3.54
C ASP A 71 -7.62 6.99 4.31
N LYS A 72 -8.71 6.39 4.85
CA LYS A 72 -9.69 7.13 5.65
C LYS A 72 -9.17 7.57 7.02
N LEU A 73 -8.30 6.78 7.65
CA LEU A 73 -7.67 7.14 8.91
C LEU A 73 -6.60 8.21 8.69
N VAL A 74 -5.84 8.15 7.59
CA VAL A 74 -4.92 9.22 7.21
C VAL A 74 -5.69 10.51 6.97
N GLU A 75 -6.76 10.48 6.16
CA GLU A 75 -7.64 11.63 5.93
C GLU A 75 -8.20 12.21 7.24
N TYR A 76 -8.72 11.35 8.13
CA TYR A 76 -9.23 11.76 9.44
C TYR A 76 -8.14 12.38 10.33
N LEU A 77 -6.94 11.77 10.37
CA LEU A 77 -5.83 12.26 11.19
C LEU A 77 -5.27 13.59 10.67
N GLU A 78 -5.17 13.76 9.36
CA GLU A 78 -4.75 15.02 8.72
C GLU A 78 -5.73 16.15 9.06
N LEU A 79 -7.04 15.90 8.98
CA LEU A 79 -8.07 16.88 9.33
C LEU A 79 -8.05 17.27 10.82
N MET A 80 -7.77 16.32 11.72
CA MET A 80 -7.59 16.63 13.14
C MET A 80 -6.33 17.46 13.42
N ASP A 81 -5.25 17.22 12.66
CA ASP A 81 -3.99 17.94 12.81
C ASP A 81 -4.10 19.41 12.34
N GLU A 82 -4.83 19.67 11.26
CA GLU A 82 -5.18 21.03 10.82
C GLU A 82 -5.96 21.78 11.90
N THR A 83 -7.02 21.16 12.43
CA THR A 83 -7.84 21.71 13.52
C THR A 83 -6.99 22.04 14.76
N ARG A 84 -6.04 21.16 15.09
CA ARG A 84 -5.12 21.36 16.22
C ARG A 84 -4.18 22.54 15.97
N ASN A 85 -3.70 22.71 14.73
CA ASN A 85 -2.76 23.78 14.38
C ASN A 85 -3.41 25.17 14.50
N ASP A 86 -4.71 25.30 14.16
CA ASP A 86 -5.47 26.55 14.31
C ASP A 86 -5.65 26.97 15.78
N LEU A 87 -5.71 26.01 16.70
CA LEU A 87 -5.91 26.27 18.13
C LEU A 87 -4.60 26.59 18.88
N GLY A 88 -3.45 26.59 18.18
CA GLY A 88 -2.15 27.07 18.65
C GLY A 88 -1.54 26.33 19.84
N SER A 89 -2.27 25.41 20.48
CA SER A 89 -1.85 24.61 21.62
C SER A 89 -2.77 23.40 21.80
N SER A 90 -2.20 22.29 22.29
CA SER A 90 -2.96 21.11 22.70
C SER A 90 -4.02 21.42 23.78
N THR A 91 -3.78 22.43 24.63
CA THR A 91 -4.78 22.89 25.61
C THR A 91 -5.94 23.68 24.99
N GLY A 92 -5.72 24.36 23.85
CA GLY A 92 -6.79 25.00 23.08
C GLY A 92 -7.70 23.96 22.43
N PHE A 93 -7.09 22.92 21.86
CA PHE A 93 -7.81 21.78 21.29
C PHE A 93 -8.68 21.02 22.29
N CYS A 94 -8.10 20.60 23.43
CA CYS A 94 -8.88 19.91 24.47
C CYS A 94 -10.02 20.77 25.03
N ARG A 95 -9.83 22.10 25.12
CA ARG A 95 -10.87 23.01 25.59
C ARG A 95 -12.04 23.08 24.60
N ALA A 96 -11.76 23.23 23.30
CA ALA A 96 -12.79 23.30 22.27
C ALA A 96 -13.60 22.00 22.15
N LEU A 97 -12.94 20.82 22.28
CA LEU A 97 -13.63 19.53 22.34
C LEU A 97 -14.59 19.41 23.52
N LEU A 98 -14.17 19.85 24.71
CA LEU A 98 -14.99 19.78 25.93
C LEU A 98 -16.15 20.78 25.92
N GLN A 99 -16.04 21.87 25.16
CA GLN A 99 -17.07 22.90 25.02
C GLN A 99 -18.08 22.58 23.92
N GLY A 100 -17.79 21.57 23.07
CA GLY A 100 -18.66 21.20 21.95
C GLY A 100 -18.57 22.15 20.76
N ASP A 101 -17.52 22.98 20.71
CA ASP A 101 -17.30 23.98 19.66
C ASP A 101 -16.65 23.38 18.40
N LEU A 102 -16.27 22.10 18.46
CA LEU A 102 -15.77 21.32 17.33
C LEU A 102 -16.85 20.31 16.91
N GLU A 103 -17.49 20.55 15.77
CA GLU A 103 -18.34 19.56 15.14
C GLU A 103 -17.46 18.48 14.49
N ALA A 104 -17.82 17.21 14.68
CA ALA A 104 -17.20 16.12 13.94
C ALA A 104 -17.63 16.21 12.46
N PRO A 105 -16.75 15.89 11.50
CA PRO A 105 -17.14 15.75 10.11
C PRO A 105 -18.16 14.62 9.89
#